data_AF-A0A1W9X9J9-F1
#
_entry.id   AF-A0A1W9X9J9-F1
#
_cell.length_a   1.000
_cell.length_b   1.000
_cell.length_c   1.000
_cell.angle_alpha   90.00
_cell.angle_beta   90.00
_cell.angle_gamma   90.00
#
_symmetry.space_group_name_H-M   'P 1'
#
loop_
_entity.id
_entity.type
_entity.pdbx_description
1 polymer ?
#
loop_
_entity_poly.entity_id
_entity_poly.type
_entity_poly.pdbx_seq_one_letter_code
_entity_poly.pdbx_strand_id
1 'polypeptide(L)'
;MTKIEWVQNQDGTKGHTWNPTTGCTKISPGCKHCYAETMAKRLQAMGVKGYEKGFELKVHNERLMQPLKRKKATTYFVNSMSDLFHENVPDSFIEQVFEVIRQTPQHTYQILTKRAERMADFCNTQLVPENAWLGVSVEDKNYGLPRIDILRNIDVPIRFLSIEPLLEGLGAIDLSGIHWVIVGGESGPKARQMKLKWVTDIKNQCSQARVPLFIKQMGSYWARNHSKKGKGNDMSEWDKELKYFWAWAKVVIPQAKKRCGKIAYIDLFAGTGSYKDGTKSTPILVLERAIQDKDMQEMLVTIFNDVNLIHTQTLQNAINAIPNIETLKHKPQIINQEVGENIVNIFEDINLLPTLFFVDPWGYKGLSLRLINSVLKNWGCDCIFFFNYNRINMGLTNEIIKEHIDALFGEKRAEILRTKLNALSPSERELTIVEEITQALQDEKGKYVLPFILKLITRKCLLNLNVKAEL
;
A
#
# COMPACT_ATOMS: atom_id res chain seq x y z
N MET A 1 -0.87 23.33 -17.03
CA MET A 1 -1.66 23.36 -15.79
C MET A 1 -1.31 22.13 -14.96
N THR A 2 -1.08 22.30 -13.67
CA THR A 2 -0.63 21.24 -12.75
C THR A 2 -1.71 20.17 -12.61
N LYS A 3 -1.32 18.89 -12.67
CA LYS A 3 -2.27 17.78 -12.53
C LYS A 3 -2.40 17.42 -11.05
N ILE A 4 -3.59 17.60 -10.49
CA ILE A 4 -3.93 17.17 -9.12
C ILE A 4 -4.86 15.97 -9.23
N GLU A 5 -4.44 14.82 -8.70
CA GLU A 5 -5.02 13.51 -9.02
C GLU A 5 -6.40 13.28 -8.37
N TRP A 6 -6.63 13.87 -7.20
CA TRP A 6 -7.87 13.75 -6.44
C TRP A 6 -8.93 14.80 -6.84
N VAL A 7 -8.63 15.66 -7.81
CA VAL A 7 -9.54 16.72 -8.25
C VAL A 7 -10.35 16.19 -9.42
N GLN A 8 -11.55 15.71 -9.10
CA GLN A 8 -12.51 15.14 -10.05
C GLN A 8 -13.82 15.90 -9.97
N ASN A 9 -14.49 16.04 -11.12
CA ASN A 9 -15.86 16.51 -11.21
C ASN A 9 -16.81 15.39 -10.75
N GLN A 10 -18.06 15.73 -10.46
CA GLN A 10 -19.08 14.76 -10.03
C GLN A 10 -19.32 13.64 -11.04
N ASP A 11 -19.13 13.90 -12.34
CA ASP A 11 -19.25 12.92 -13.42
C ASP A 11 -18.02 11.98 -13.55
N GLY A 12 -17.09 12.04 -12.59
CA GLY A 12 -15.83 11.27 -12.60
C GLY A 12 -14.77 11.81 -13.56
N THR A 13 -15.10 12.83 -14.36
CA THR A 13 -14.11 13.45 -15.25
C THR A 13 -13.14 14.33 -14.45
N LYS A 14 -12.01 14.66 -15.06
CA LYS A 14 -10.97 15.43 -14.39
C LYS A 14 -11.38 16.88 -14.14
N GLY A 15 -11.13 17.38 -12.93
CA GLY A 15 -11.26 18.80 -12.61
C GLY A 15 -10.06 19.64 -13.06
N HIS A 16 -10.04 20.91 -12.66
CA HIS A 16 -9.06 21.91 -13.11
C HIS A 16 -8.33 22.55 -11.94
N THR A 17 -7.19 23.21 -12.19
CA THR A 17 -6.59 24.11 -11.20
C THR A 17 -6.87 25.55 -11.57
N TRP A 18 -7.19 26.38 -10.60
CA TRP A 18 -7.30 27.82 -10.78
C TRP A 18 -6.26 28.49 -9.87
N ASN A 19 -5.38 29.31 -10.45
CA ASN A 19 -4.23 29.89 -9.72
C ASN A 19 -4.27 31.44 -9.81
N PRO A 20 -5.18 32.10 -9.06
CA PRO A 20 -5.23 33.55 -8.90
C PRO A 20 -3.97 34.13 -8.22
N THR A 21 -3.17 33.30 -7.54
CA THR A 21 -1.80 33.67 -7.15
C THR A 21 -0.80 32.61 -7.61
N THR A 22 0.49 32.96 -7.65
CA THR A 22 1.63 32.05 -7.85
C THR A 22 2.73 32.38 -6.84
N GLY A 23 3.61 31.43 -6.56
CA GLY A 23 4.72 31.64 -5.62
C GLY A 23 4.30 31.56 -4.15
N CYS A 24 5.25 31.29 -3.27
CA CYS A 24 5.01 31.11 -1.84
C CYS A 24 6.31 31.18 -1.04
N THR A 25 6.20 31.31 0.29
CA THR A 25 7.29 31.18 1.26
C THR A 25 7.15 29.90 2.08
N LYS A 26 8.28 29.34 2.53
CA LYS A 26 8.31 28.07 3.28
C LYS A 26 8.08 28.34 4.77
N ILE A 27 7.10 27.66 5.37
CA ILE A 27 6.76 27.84 6.80
C ILE A 27 6.87 26.56 7.64
N SER A 28 7.17 25.42 7.01
CA SER A 28 7.22 24.14 7.73
C SER A 28 8.14 23.12 7.05
N PRO A 29 8.48 22.02 7.73
CA PRO A 29 9.29 20.94 7.15
C PRO A 29 8.68 20.34 5.87
N GLY A 30 7.36 20.37 5.71
CA GLY A 30 6.65 19.92 4.50
C GLY A 30 7.02 20.73 3.25
N CYS A 31 7.45 21.99 3.41
CA CYS A 31 7.80 22.87 2.30
C CYS A 31 9.23 22.66 1.78
N LYS A 32 10.07 21.87 2.47
CA LYS A 32 11.51 21.72 2.16
C LYS A 32 11.76 21.31 0.70
N HIS A 33 10.99 20.36 0.18
CA HIS A 33 11.10 19.84 -1.19
C HIS A 33 9.85 20.14 -2.05
N CYS A 34 9.31 21.35 -1.91
CA CYS A 34 8.09 21.78 -2.59
C CYS A 34 8.15 21.57 -4.13
N TYR A 35 7.16 20.84 -4.66
CA TYR A 35 7.07 20.61 -6.11
C TYR A 35 6.76 21.90 -6.86
N ALA A 36 5.98 22.81 -6.27
CA ALA A 36 5.57 24.06 -6.90
C ALA A 36 6.76 24.99 -7.12
N GLU A 37 7.71 25.03 -6.17
CA GLU A 37 8.97 25.77 -6.33
C GLU A 37 9.80 25.22 -7.49
N THR A 38 9.94 23.88 -7.57
CA THR A 38 10.69 23.24 -8.65
C THR A 38 10.02 23.49 -10.01
N MET A 39 8.70 23.41 -10.06
CA MET A 39 7.92 23.70 -11.27
C MET A 39 8.00 25.18 -11.66
N ALA A 40 7.95 26.11 -10.71
CA ALA A 40 8.06 27.53 -10.97
C ALA A 40 9.41 27.90 -11.59
N LYS A 41 10.52 27.33 -11.11
CA LYS A 41 11.85 27.48 -11.74
C LYS A 41 11.86 27.01 -13.18
N ARG A 42 11.19 25.88 -13.47
CA ARG A 42 11.05 25.37 -14.85
C ARG A 42 10.20 26.30 -15.72
N LEU A 43 9.07 26.79 -15.20
CA LEU A 43 8.17 27.69 -15.94
C LEU A 43 8.83 29.05 -16.21
N GLN A 44 9.63 29.55 -15.27
CA GLN A 44 10.46 30.74 -15.47
C GLN A 44 11.47 30.54 -16.60
N ALA A 45 12.22 29.42 -16.59
CA ALA A 45 13.17 29.09 -17.65
C ALA A 45 12.50 28.92 -19.03
N MET A 46 11.22 28.54 -19.06
CA MET A 46 10.41 28.43 -20.28
C MET A 46 9.76 29.76 -20.71
N GLY A 47 9.95 30.86 -19.98
CA GLY A 47 9.35 32.16 -20.30
C GLY A 47 7.82 32.20 -20.14
N VAL A 48 7.24 31.35 -19.29
CA VAL A 48 5.78 31.30 -19.10
C VAL A 48 5.29 32.53 -18.32
N LYS A 49 4.32 33.25 -18.90
CA LYS A 49 3.73 34.46 -18.29
C LYS A 49 3.19 34.19 -16.87
N GLY A 50 3.57 35.06 -15.94
CA GLY A 50 3.26 34.98 -14.52
C GLY A 50 4.24 34.19 -13.66
N TYR A 51 5.34 33.71 -14.25
CA TYR A 51 6.47 33.09 -13.54
C TYR A 51 7.79 33.83 -13.81
N GLU A 52 7.74 35.10 -14.23
CA GLU A 52 8.93 35.89 -14.56
C GLU A 52 9.89 35.99 -13.37
N LYS A 53 9.34 36.04 -12.16
CA LYS A 53 10.06 36.08 -10.88
C LYS A 53 10.16 34.71 -10.19
N GLY A 54 10.03 33.62 -10.94
CA GLY A 54 10.17 32.27 -10.40
C GLY A 54 9.08 31.93 -9.37
N PHE A 55 9.49 31.67 -8.13
CA PHE A 55 8.60 31.26 -7.03
C PHE A 55 8.29 32.39 -6.02
N GLU A 56 8.67 33.63 -6.34
CA GLU A 56 8.21 34.80 -5.57
C GLU A 56 6.70 34.95 -5.66
N LEU A 57 6.05 35.32 -4.55
CA LEU A 57 4.61 35.51 -4.50
C LEU A 57 4.17 36.59 -5.51
N LYS A 58 3.15 36.28 -6.30
CA LYS A 58 2.52 37.20 -7.22
C LYS A 58 1.00 37.00 -7.25
N VAL A 59 0.28 38.11 -7.18
CA VAL A 59 -1.16 38.18 -7.36
C VAL A 59 -1.48 38.38 -8.85
N HIS A 60 -2.51 37.71 -9.34
CA HIS A 60 -2.93 37.73 -10.75
C HIS A 60 -4.39 38.16 -10.91
N ASN A 61 -4.65 39.46 -10.89
CA ASN A 61 -6.00 40.02 -11.09
C ASN A 61 -6.63 39.56 -12.41
N GLU A 62 -5.83 39.41 -13.48
CA GLU A 62 -6.31 38.95 -14.79
C GLU A 62 -6.82 37.51 -14.79
N ARG A 63 -6.51 36.73 -13.75
CA ARG A 63 -6.92 35.32 -13.60
C ARG A 63 -8.16 35.16 -12.73
N LEU A 64 -8.60 36.18 -12.00
CA LEU A 64 -9.78 36.10 -11.12
C LEU A 64 -11.03 35.66 -11.90
N MET A 65 -11.28 36.28 -13.05
CA MET A 65 -12.49 36.05 -13.83
C MET A 65 -12.48 34.74 -14.64
N GLN A 66 -11.48 33.87 -14.48
CA GLN A 66 -11.37 32.63 -15.26
C GLN A 66 -12.54 31.65 -15.03
N PRO A 67 -12.99 31.39 -13.80
CA PRO A 67 -14.09 30.45 -13.57
C PRO A 67 -15.43 30.95 -14.15
N LEU A 68 -15.69 32.26 -14.12
CA LEU A 68 -16.92 32.86 -14.69
C LEU A 68 -17.11 32.56 -16.18
N LYS A 69 -16.02 32.30 -16.91
CA LYS A 69 -16.08 31.98 -18.34
C LYS A 69 -16.54 30.55 -18.62
N ARG A 70 -16.62 29.68 -17.60
CA ARG A 70 -16.90 28.26 -17.75
C ARG A 70 -18.33 27.91 -17.34
N LYS A 71 -19.10 27.43 -18.31
CA LYS A 71 -20.49 26.98 -18.07
C LYS A 71 -20.60 25.57 -17.51
N LYS A 72 -19.75 24.64 -17.95
CA LYS A 72 -19.77 23.24 -17.48
C LYS A 72 -19.38 23.18 -16.01
N ALA A 73 -20.21 22.57 -15.17
CA ALA A 73 -19.89 22.30 -13.76
C ALA A 73 -18.49 21.68 -13.62
N THR A 74 -17.69 22.18 -12.68
CA THR A 74 -16.27 21.84 -12.59
C THR A 74 -15.76 22.00 -11.17
N THR A 75 -14.97 21.03 -10.75
CA THR A 75 -14.22 21.09 -9.50
C THR A 75 -12.86 21.73 -9.76
N TYR A 76 -12.58 22.82 -9.06
CA TYR A 76 -11.34 23.57 -9.11
C TYR A 76 -10.50 23.32 -7.86
N PHE A 77 -9.23 23.03 -8.05
CA PHE A 77 -8.23 23.15 -6.99
C PHE A 77 -7.59 24.53 -7.04
N VAL A 78 -7.83 25.31 -6.00
CA VAL A 78 -7.38 26.71 -5.91
C VAL A 78 -5.93 26.72 -5.45
N ASN A 79 -5.09 27.47 -6.17
CA ASN A 79 -3.69 27.73 -5.83
C ASN A 79 -2.80 26.47 -5.76
N SER A 80 -2.83 25.65 -6.82
CA SER A 80 -1.87 24.55 -7.01
C SER A 80 -0.39 24.95 -7.08
N MET A 81 -0.08 26.24 -7.17
CA MET A 81 1.26 26.78 -7.37
C MET A 81 1.62 27.88 -6.36
N SER A 82 0.83 28.02 -5.30
CA SER A 82 0.95 29.05 -4.25
C SER A 82 0.15 28.62 -3.01
N ASP A 83 -0.06 29.54 -2.06
CA ASP A 83 -1.01 29.40 -0.95
C ASP A 83 -1.91 30.64 -0.97
N LEU A 84 -3.24 30.48 -0.96
CA LEU A 84 -4.18 31.63 -1.01
C LEU A 84 -4.06 32.51 0.24
N PHE A 85 -3.79 31.90 1.39
CA PHE A 85 -3.70 32.57 2.68
C PHE A 85 -2.25 32.95 3.04
N HIS A 86 -1.39 33.14 2.03
CA HIS A 86 -0.05 33.68 2.25
C HIS A 86 -0.15 35.09 2.87
N GLU A 87 0.69 35.40 3.86
CA GLU A 87 0.63 36.66 4.64
C GLU A 87 0.63 37.93 3.78
N ASN A 88 1.39 37.94 2.68
CA ASN A 88 1.45 39.03 1.70
C ASN A 88 0.33 39.03 0.64
N VAL A 89 -0.68 38.15 0.73
CA VAL A 89 -1.90 38.25 -0.09
C VAL A 89 -2.90 39.14 0.66
N PRO A 90 -3.32 40.29 0.09
CA PRO A 90 -4.26 41.19 0.77
C PRO A 90 -5.63 40.53 0.99
N ASP A 91 -6.28 40.82 2.13
CA ASP A 91 -7.64 40.34 2.41
C ASP A 91 -8.63 40.72 1.32
N SER A 92 -8.53 41.95 0.79
CA SER A 92 -9.37 42.42 -0.31
C SER A 92 -9.23 41.56 -1.58
N PHE A 93 -8.07 40.93 -1.79
CA PHE A 93 -7.90 39.99 -2.91
C PHE A 93 -8.51 38.61 -2.61
N ILE A 94 -8.39 38.12 -1.38
CA ILE A 94 -9.03 36.87 -0.96
C ILE A 94 -10.56 37.01 -1.05
N GLU A 95 -11.10 38.17 -0.65
CA GLU A 95 -12.51 38.51 -0.80
C GLU A 95 -12.95 38.49 -2.27
N GLN A 96 -12.18 39.06 -3.19
CA GLN A 96 -12.46 38.97 -4.63
C GLN A 96 -12.46 37.52 -5.14
N VAL A 97 -11.57 36.67 -4.63
CA VAL A 97 -11.58 35.23 -4.96
C VAL A 97 -12.86 34.58 -4.44
N PHE A 98 -13.26 34.86 -3.21
CA PHE A 98 -14.50 34.33 -2.62
C PHE A 98 -15.74 34.83 -3.36
N GLU A 99 -15.74 36.08 -3.82
CA GLU A 99 -16.84 36.65 -4.60
C GLU A 99 -17.00 35.93 -5.95
N VAL A 100 -15.90 35.63 -6.65
CA VAL A 100 -15.96 34.78 -7.86
C VAL A 100 -16.53 33.40 -7.56
N ILE A 101 -16.17 32.80 -6.43
CA ILE A 101 -16.70 31.50 -6.00
C ILE A 101 -18.22 31.57 -5.78
N ARG A 102 -18.72 32.61 -5.11
CA ARG A 102 -20.17 32.84 -4.90
C ARG A 102 -20.92 33.01 -6.22
N GLN A 103 -20.33 33.75 -7.17
CA GLN A 103 -20.92 34.01 -8.49
C GLN A 103 -20.94 32.78 -9.40
N THR A 104 -20.31 31.67 -9.01
CA THR A 104 -20.21 30.45 -9.81
C THR A 104 -20.68 29.21 -9.04
N PRO A 105 -21.95 29.17 -8.60
CA PRO A 105 -22.47 28.09 -7.75
C PRO A 105 -22.48 26.70 -8.44
N GLN A 106 -22.40 26.66 -9.77
CA GLN A 106 -22.24 25.42 -10.54
C GLN A 106 -20.84 24.77 -10.42
N HIS A 107 -19.88 25.46 -9.80
CA HIS A 107 -18.52 24.97 -9.59
C HIS A 107 -18.28 24.62 -8.12
N THR A 108 -17.33 23.72 -7.88
CA THR A 108 -16.87 23.37 -6.52
C THR A 108 -15.40 23.78 -6.39
N TYR A 109 -15.02 24.39 -5.27
CA TYR A 109 -13.68 24.93 -5.07
C TYR A 109 -12.99 24.27 -3.88
N GLN A 110 -11.91 23.55 -4.13
CA GLN A 110 -11.06 22.97 -3.10
C GLN A 110 -9.90 23.91 -2.81
N ILE A 111 -9.88 24.48 -1.61
CA ILE A 111 -8.85 25.40 -1.13
C ILE A 111 -8.04 24.69 -0.04
N LEU A 112 -6.73 24.57 -0.25
CA LEU A 112 -5.81 23.91 0.68
C LEU A 112 -4.74 24.89 1.15
N THR A 113 -4.47 24.95 2.45
CA THR A 113 -3.43 25.85 3.00
C THR A 113 -2.57 25.18 4.08
N LYS A 114 -1.38 25.74 4.31
CA LYS A 114 -0.58 25.48 5.54
C LYS A 114 -0.70 26.61 6.57
N ARG A 115 -1.41 27.69 6.24
CA ARG A 115 -1.56 28.90 7.05
C ARG A 115 -2.95 28.94 7.67
N ALA A 116 -3.25 27.93 8.48
CA ALA A 116 -4.59 27.70 9.02
C ALA A 116 -5.08 28.86 9.90
N GLU A 117 -4.21 29.49 10.69
CA GLU A 117 -4.53 30.67 11.51
C GLU A 117 -5.02 31.82 10.63
N ARG A 118 -4.26 32.16 9.58
CA ARG A 118 -4.62 33.24 8.65
C ARG A 118 -5.93 32.98 7.92
N MET A 119 -6.19 31.72 7.55
CA MET A 119 -7.47 31.29 6.99
C MET A 119 -8.61 31.46 7.99
N ALA A 120 -8.42 31.04 9.25
CA ALA A 120 -9.42 31.19 10.30
C ALA A 120 -9.73 32.66 10.59
N ASP A 121 -8.72 33.52 10.74
CA ASP A 121 -8.90 34.96 10.97
C ASP A 121 -9.74 35.61 9.86
N PHE A 122 -9.44 35.26 8.60
CA PHE A 122 -10.22 35.74 7.46
C PHE A 122 -11.67 35.22 7.50
N CYS A 123 -11.86 33.90 7.66
CA CYS A 123 -13.18 33.27 7.67
C CYS A 123 -14.04 33.63 8.90
N ASN A 124 -13.43 34.07 10.00
CA ASN A 124 -14.18 34.60 11.16
C ASN A 124 -14.87 35.94 10.86
N THR A 125 -14.37 36.68 9.86
CA THR A 125 -14.94 37.98 9.46
C THR A 125 -15.72 37.92 8.16
N GLN A 126 -15.67 36.81 7.43
CA GLN A 126 -16.21 36.65 6.09
C GLN A 126 -17.00 35.36 5.96
N LEU A 127 -18.21 35.44 5.42
CA LEU A 127 -19.01 34.25 5.12
C LEU A 127 -18.31 33.40 4.04
N VAL A 128 -18.03 32.14 4.39
CA VAL A 128 -17.45 31.17 3.46
C VAL A 128 -18.53 30.72 2.45
N PRO A 129 -18.27 30.80 1.13
CA PRO A 129 -19.24 30.35 0.12
C PRO A 129 -19.58 28.86 0.26
N GLU A 130 -20.85 28.49 0.02
CA GLU A 130 -21.32 27.10 0.19
C GLU A 130 -20.58 26.09 -0.71
N ASN A 131 -20.14 26.53 -1.89
CA ASN A 131 -19.41 25.74 -2.86
C ASN A 131 -17.88 25.77 -2.67
N ALA A 132 -17.40 26.31 -1.54
CA ALA A 132 -16.01 26.24 -1.11
C ALA A 132 -15.77 25.12 -0.10
N TRP A 133 -14.78 24.27 -0.38
CA TRP A 133 -14.26 23.26 0.51
C TRP A 133 -12.93 23.75 1.06
N LEU A 134 -12.80 23.82 2.38
CA LEU A 134 -11.57 24.27 3.03
C LEU A 134 -10.79 23.08 3.57
N GLY A 135 -9.46 23.15 3.42
CA GLY A 135 -8.60 22.11 3.93
C GLY A 135 -7.24 22.59 4.36
N VAL A 136 -6.60 21.78 5.20
CA VAL A 136 -5.25 22.04 5.71
C VAL A 136 -4.29 20.93 5.31
N SER A 137 -3.03 21.29 5.06
CA SER A 137 -1.98 20.28 4.94
C SER A 137 -1.49 19.82 6.31
N VAL A 138 -1.26 18.52 6.46
CA VAL A 138 -0.82 17.89 7.72
C VAL A 138 0.42 17.02 7.45
N GLU A 139 1.60 17.61 7.58
CA GLU A 139 2.86 16.92 7.28
C GLU A 139 3.47 16.17 8.48
N ASP A 140 3.26 16.65 9.70
CA ASP A 140 3.89 16.18 10.94
C ASP A 140 3.04 16.55 12.18
N LYS A 141 3.48 16.11 13.36
CA LYS A 141 2.79 16.40 14.64
C LYS A 141 2.93 17.85 15.07
N ASN A 142 4.10 18.46 14.86
CA ASN A 142 4.39 19.77 15.45
C ASN A 142 3.70 20.92 14.70
N TYR A 143 3.67 20.86 13.36
CA TYR A 143 3.10 21.89 12.51
C TYR A 143 1.76 21.46 11.90
N GLY A 144 1.63 20.18 11.55
CA GLY A 144 0.46 19.67 10.84
C GLY A 144 -0.76 19.49 11.74
N LEU A 145 -0.63 18.72 12.83
CA LEU A 145 -1.76 18.38 13.70
C LEU A 145 -2.49 19.62 14.28
N PRO A 146 -1.82 20.67 14.78
CA PRO A 146 -2.51 21.84 15.31
C PRO A 146 -3.44 22.54 14.29
N ARG A 147 -3.16 22.40 12.99
CA ARG A 147 -4.01 23.00 11.94
C ARG A 147 -5.37 22.30 11.81
N ILE A 148 -5.47 21.05 12.23
CA ILE A 148 -6.74 20.29 12.19
C ILE A 148 -7.74 20.94 13.14
N ASP A 149 -7.32 21.27 14.35
CA ASP A 149 -8.17 21.90 15.36
C ASP A 149 -8.63 23.29 14.91
N ILE A 150 -7.72 24.06 14.30
CA ILE A 150 -8.09 25.37 13.71
C ILE A 150 -9.14 25.20 12.61
N LEU A 151 -8.94 24.26 11.68
CA LEU A 151 -9.91 24.01 10.59
C LEU A 151 -11.28 23.60 11.12
N ARG A 152 -11.33 22.76 12.17
CA ARG A 152 -12.57 22.29 12.78
C ARG A 152 -13.42 23.42 13.36
N ASN A 153 -12.80 24.53 13.77
CA ASN A 153 -13.48 25.70 14.33
C ASN A 153 -14.01 26.68 13.26
N ILE A 154 -13.66 26.50 11.98
CA ILE A 154 -14.18 27.35 10.90
C ILE A 154 -15.52 26.79 10.44
N ASP A 155 -16.57 27.62 10.39
CA ASP A 155 -17.86 27.22 9.84
C ASP A 155 -17.81 27.13 8.30
N VAL A 156 -17.90 25.91 7.77
CA VAL A 156 -17.84 25.63 6.34
C VAL A 156 -18.50 24.28 6.05
N PRO A 157 -19.17 24.11 4.88
CA PRO A 157 -19.85 22.86 4.56
C PRO A 157 -18.94 21.65 4.48
N ILE A 158 -17.73 21.79 3.92
CA ILE A 158 -16.78 20.69 3.74
C ILE A 158 -15.39 21.07 4.24
N ARG A 159 -14.89 20.25 5.17
CA ARG A 159 -13.53 20.30 5.73
C ARG A 159 -12.76 19.07 5.26
N PHE A 160 -11.58 19.25 4.67
CA PHE A 160 -10.74 18.14 4.25
C PHE A 160 -9.29 18.25 4.72
N LEU A 161 -8.63 17.12 4.93
CA LEU A 161 -7.22 17.07 5.29
C LEU A 161 -6.41 16.58 4.11
N SER A 162 -5.34 17.30 3.77
CA SER A 162 -4.29 16.77 2.91
C SER A 162 -3.10 16.41 3.76
N ILE A 163 -3.04 15.14 4.19
CA ILE A 163 -1.94 14.60 4.97
C ILE A 163 -0.76 14.31 4.02
N GLU A 164 -0.19 15.39 3.48
CA GLU A 164 0.93 15.34 2.54
C GLU A 164 1.86 16.59 2.58
N PRO A 165 3.17 16.38 2.36
CA PRO A 165 3.83 15.08 2.41
C PRO A 165 3.79 14.53 3.84
N LEU A 166 3.38 13.27 4.03
CA LEU A 166 3.40 12.64 5.36
C LEU A 166 4.84 12.31 5.75
N LEU A 167 5.37 13.01 6.75
CA LEU A 167 6.79 12.95 7.14
C LEU A 167 7.06 12.03 8.34
N GLU A 168 6.03 11.74 9.13
CA GLU A 168 6.13 10.89 10.31
C GLU A 168 4.80 10.22 10.66
N GLY A 169 4.80 9.32 11.65
CA GLY A 169 3.57 8.71 12.15
C GLY A 169 2.86 9.66 13.11
N LEU A 170 1.67 10.14 12.74
CA LEU A 170 0.95 11.20 13.46
C LEU A 170 0.36 10.76 14.81
N GLY A 171 0.17 9.47 15.04
CA GLY A 171 -0.55 8.98 16.22
C GLY A 171 -2.07 9.15 16.04
N ALA A 172 -2.78 9.43 17.12
CA ALA A 172 -4.21 9.68 17.09
C ALA A 172 -4.52 11.06 16.50
N ILE A 173 -5.48 11.09 15.57
CA ILE A 173 -5.96 12.30 14.89
C ILE A 173 -7.44 12.47 15.24
N ASP A 174 -7.81 13.64 15.73
CA ASP A 174 -9.23 13.97 15.92
C ASP A 174 -9.87 14.30 14.56
N LEU A 175 -10.65 13.36 14.04
CA LEU A 175 -11.35 13.47 12.75
C LEU A 175 -12.78 14.01 12.88
N SER A 176 -13.21 14.44 14.06
CA SER A 176 -14.56 14.98 14.23
C SER A 176 -14.75 16.26 13.41
N GLY A 177 -15.84 16.31 12.64
CA GLY A 177 -16.14 17.41 11.72
C GLY A 177 -15.29 17.43 10.43
N ILE A 178 -14.43 16.43 10.21
CA ILE A 178 -13.66 16.25 8.97
C ILE A 178 -14.45 15.36 8.00
N HIS A 179 -14.53 15.79 6.73
CA HIS A 179 -15.38 15.17 5.73
C HIS A 179 -14.59 14.35 4.69
N TRP A 180 -13.29 14.61 4.54
CA TRP A 180 -12.45 13.88 3.59
C TRP A 180 -10.98 13.95 3.98
N VAL A 181 -10.25 12.84 3.81
CA VAL A 181 -8.80 12.76 4.06
C VAL A 181 -8.09 12.30 2.79
N ILE A 182 -6.97 12.97 2.48
CA ILE A 182 -6.03 12.58 1.43
C ILE A 182 -4.70 12.24 2.10
N VAL A 183 -4.06 11.13 1.73
CA VAL A 183 -2.73 10.75 2.24
C VAL A 183 -1.76 10.60 1.07
N GLY A 184 -0.59 11.23 1.18
CA GLY A 184 0.41 11.22 0.13
C GLY A 184 1.85 11.34 0.62
N GLY A 185 2.72 10.54 0.02
CA GLY A 185 4.17 10.68 0.18
C GLY A 185 4.74 11.85 -0.65
N GLU A 186 5.95 12.27 -0.30
CA GLU A 186 6.63 13.38 -0.96
C GLU A 186 6.99 13.05 -2.43
N SER A 187 6.95 14.06 -3.31
CA SER A 187 7.31 13.95 -4.71
C SER A 187 8.66 14.60 -5.01
N GLY A 188 9.33 14.14 -6.07
CA GLY A 188 10.57 14.73 -6.57
C GLY A 188 11.82 13.92 -6.21
N PRO A 189 13.00 14.32 -6.73
CA PRO A 189 14.23 13.55 -6.62
C PRO A 189 14.75 13.42 -5.17
N LYS A 190 14.44 14.43 -4.34
CA LYS A 190 14.82 14.47 -2.91
C LYS A 190 13.69 14.03 -1.98
N ALA A 191 12.68 13.33 -2.50
CA ALA A 191 11.54 12.88 -1.69
C ALA A 191 12.00 12.01 -0.51
N ARG A 192 11.51 12.38 0.68
CA ARG A 192 11.67 11.64 1.94
C ARG A 192 10.79 10.38 1.95
N GLN A 193 11.18 9.42 2.78
CA GLN A 193 10.47 8.15 2.92
C GLN A 193 9.18 8.34 3.73
N MET A 194 8.05 7.93 3.15
CA MET A 194 6.83 7.64 3.89
C MET A 194 6.78 6.15 4.22
N LYS A 195 6.49 5.79 5.48
CA LYS A 195 6.38 4.39 5.90
C LYS A 195 4.96 3.86 5.71
N LEU A 196 4.83 2.62 5.27
CA LEU A 196 3.54 1.96 5.05
C LEU A 196 2.67 1.96 6.32
N LYS A 197 3.28 1.67 7.48
CA LYS A 197 2.60 1.70 8.78
C LYS A 197 1.87 3.02 9.04
N TRP A 198 2.46 4.17 8.69
CA TRP A 198 1.83 5.47 8.92
C TRP A 198 0.55 5.63 8.09
N VAL A 199 0.54 5.12 6.86
CA VAL A 199 -0.63 5.15 5.98
C VAL A 199 -1.71 4.19 6.47
N THR A 200 -1.32 2.99 6.91
CA THR A 200 -2.25 2.02 7.51
C THR A 200 -2.88 2.56 8.79
N ASP A 201 -2.09 3.20 9.66
CA ASP A 201 -2.58 3.80 10.91
C ASP A 201 -3.62 4.91 10.63
N ILE A 202 -3.41 5.74 9.60
CA ILE A 202 -4.40 6.77 9.17
C ILE A 202 -5.64 6.13 8.55
N LYS A 203 -5.47 5.09 7.72
CA LYS A 203 -6.59 4.35 7.11
C LYS A 203 -7.52 3.78 8.18
N ASN A 204 -6.97 3.17 9.22
CA ASN A 204 -7.75 2.59 10.29
C ASN A 204 -8.55 3.66 11.04
N GLN A 205 -7.94 4.81 11.34
CA GLN A 205 -8.62 5.93 11.97
C GLN A 205 -9.74 6.50 11.11
N CYS A 206 -9.51 6.69 9.80
CA CYS A 206 -10.55 7.15 8.86
C CYS A 206 -11.72 6.15 8.79
N SER A 207 -11.41 4.84 8.76
CA SER A 207 -12.43 3.78 8.75
C SER A 207 -13.27 3.78 10.02
N GLN A 208 -12.64 3.95 11.19
CA GLN A 208 -13.33 4.02 12.48
C GLN A 208 -14.21 5.27 12.57
N ALA A 209 -13.73 6.41 12.08
CA ALA A 209 -14.46 7.68 12.06
C ALA A 209 -15.47 7.79 10.89
N ARG A 210 -15.54 6.79 9.99
CA ARG A 210 -16.34 6.80 8.76
C ARG A 210 -16.05 8.00 7.85
N VAL A 211 -14.80 8.44 7.81
CA VAL A 211 -14.34 9.52 6.95
C VAL A 211 -13.77 8.94 5.65
N PRO A 212 -14.26 9.35 4.46
CA PRO A 212 -13.70 8.95 3.19
C PRO A 212 -12.19 9.24 3.12
N LEU A 213 -11.43 8.28 2.61
CA LEU A 213 -9.97 8.37 2.46
C LEU A 213 -9.57 8.18 0.99
N PHE A 214 -8.76 9.11 0.48
CA PHE A 214 -8.07 8.98 -0.79
C PHE A 214 -6.57 8.80 -0.57
N ILE A 215 -6.05 7.61 -0.85
CA ILE A 215 -4.61 7.36 -0.89
C ILE A 215 -4.10 7.81 -2.24
N LYS A 216 -3.34 8.89 -2.26
CA LYS A 216 -2.79 9.45 -3.49
C LYS A 216 -1.59 8.63 -3.97
N GLN A 217 -0.60 8.42 -3.12
CA GLN A 217 0.63 7.69 -3.47
C GLN A 217 1.55 7.46 -2.26
N MET A 218 2.45 6.46 -2.35
CA MET A 218 3.57 6.27 -1.44
C MET A 218 4.75 7.27 -1.64
N GLY A 219 4.82 7.94 -2.80
CA GLY A 219 5.81 8.99 -3.07
C GLY A 219 6.97 8.58 -3.99
N SER A 220 7.80 9.56 -4.37
CA SER A 220 8.96 9.35 -5.24
C SER A 220 10.09 8.54 -4.57
N TYR A 221 10.16 8.51 -3.23
CA TYR A 221 11.06 7.59 -2.51
C TYR A 221 10.68 6.13 -2.77
N TRP A 222 9.39 5.82 -2.69
CA TRP A 222 8.88 4.46 -2.93
C TRP A 222 9.17 3.98 -4.34
N ALA A 223 8.86 4.80 -5.35
CA ALA A 223 9.08 4.48 -6.77
C ALA A 223 10.54 4.11 -7.07
N ARG A 224 11.49 4.89 -6.54
CA ARG A 224 12.94 4.64 -6.72
C ARG A 224 13.40 3.34 -6.09
N ASN A 225 12.92 3.03 -4.89
CA ASN A 225 13.37 1.86 -4.13
C ASN A 225 12.65 0.55 -4.51
N HIS A 226 11.60 0.62 -5.32
CA HIS A 226 10.83 -0.56 -5.76
C HIS A 226 10.86 -0.78 -7.29
N SER A 227 11.69 -0.04 -8.03
CA SER A 227 11.86 -0.17 -9.50
C SER A 227 10.54 -0.14 -10.29
N LYS A 228 9.59 0.72 -9.89
CA LYS A 228 8.25 0.80 -10.50
C LYS A 228 8.10 2.02 -11.40
N LYS A 229 7.27 1.88 -12.45
CA LYS A 229 6.74 3.02 -13.23
C LYS A 229 5.72 3.87 -12.43
N GLY A 230 5.13 3.33 -11.35
CA GLY A 230 4.15 3.99 -10.47
C GLY A 230 4.70 4.40 -9.10
N LYS A 231 3.98 5.29 -8.40
CA LYS A 231 4.41 5.82 -7.09
C LYS A 231 3.69 5.16 -5.89
N GLY A 232 3.19 3.94 -6.06
CA GLY A 232 2.52 3.16 -5.00
C GLY A 232 1.11 3.67 -4.69
N ASN A 233 0.38 4.06 -5.72
CA ASN A 233 -0.99 4.60 -5.67
C ASN A 233 -2.07 3.49 -5.68
N ASP A 234 -1.73 2.25 -6.02
CA ASP A 234 -2.59 1.09 -5.90
C ASP A 234 -2.25 0.32 -4.60
N MET A 235 -3.24 0.20 -3.70
CA MET A 235 -3.08 -0.49 -2.42
C MET A 235 -2.80 -1.99 -2.56
N SER A 236 -3.26 -2.63 -3.64
CA SER A 236 -3.00 -4.04 -3.91
C SER A 236 -1.52 -4.30 -4.23
N GLU A 237 -0.76 -3.24 -4.56
CA GLU A 237 0.68 -3.31 -4.73
C GLU A 237 1.47 -3.39 -3.41
N TRP A 238 0.79 -3.22 -2.27
CA TRP A 238 1.43 -3.13 -0.95
C TRP A 238 1.55 -4.49 -0.27
N ASP A 239 0.71 -5.47 -0.67
CA ASP A 239 0.81 -6.85 -0.21
C ASP A 239 1.46 -7.76 -1.26
N LYS A 240 2.71 -8.13 -0.98
CA LYS A 240 3.59 -8.78 -1.96
C LYS A 240 3.24 -10.26 -2.16
N GLU A 241 2.61 -10.88 -1.18
CA GLU A 241 2.11 -12.27 -1.20
C GLU A 241 0.94 -12.42 -2.19
N LEU A 242 -0.02 -11.49 -2.13
CA LEU A 242 -1.14 -11.43 -3.06
C LEU A 242 -0.65 -11.22 -4.51
N LYS A 243 0.38 -10.39 -4.72
CA LYS A 243 0.91 -10.13 -6.07
C LYS A 243 1.29 -11.41 -6.79
N TYR A 244 1.94 -12.35 -6.09
CA TYR A 244 2.35 -13.60 -6.74
C TYR A 244 1.14 -14.45 -7.07
N PHE A 245 0.22 -14.66 -6.12
CA PHE A 245 -0.98 -15.45 -6.35
C PHE A 245 -1.76 -15.00 -7.58
N TRP A 246 -2.02 -13.70 -7.71
CA TRP A 246 -2.78 -13.19 -8.85
C TRP A 246 -2.01 -13.26 -10.17
N ALA A 247 -0.68 -13.09 -10.14
CA ALA A 247 0.14 -13.26 -11.33
C ALA A 247 0.19 -14.72 -11.79
N TRP A 248 0.41 -15.64 -10.85
CA TRP A 248 0.37 -17.09 -11.07
C TRP A 248 -1.00 -17.52 -11.61
N ALA A 249 -2.08 -17.11 -10.95
CA ALA A 249 -3.43 -17.49 -11.33
C ALA A 249 -3.78 -17.02 -12.75
N LYS A 250 -3.39 -15.80 -13.14
CA LYS A 250 -3.58 -15.28 -14.50
C LYS A 250 -2.88 -16.14 -15.56
N VAL A 251 -1.72 -16.72 -15.24
CA VAL A 251 -0.97 -17.61 -16.15
C VAL A 251 -1.61 -19.00 -16.20
N VAL A 252 -2.09 -19.50 -15.06
CA VAL A 252 -2.56 -20.88 -14.90
C VAL A 252 -4.01 -21.06 -15.34
N ILE A 253 -4.90 -20.10 -15.07
CA ILE A 253 -6.35 -20.18 -15.35
C ILE A 253 -6.68 -20.62 -16.78
N PRO A 254 -6.09 -20.04 -17.85
CA PRO A 254 -6.45 -20.40 -19.22
C PRO A 254 -6.26 -21.89 -19.53
N GLN A 255 -5.24 -22.51 -18.93
CA GLN A 255 -4.97 -23.94 -19.09
C GLN A 255 -5.76 -24.78 -18.07
N ALA A 256 -5.92 -24.30 -16.84
CA ALA A 256 -6.74 -24.96 -15.83
C ALA A 256 -8.19 -25.13 -16.29
N LYS A 257 -8.77 -24.11 -16.97
CA LYS A 257 -10.11 -24.16 -17.60
C LYS A 257 -10.27 -25.32 -18.56
N LYS A 258 -9.22 -25.67 -19.32
CA LYS A 258 -9.23 -26.77 -20.29
C LYS A 258 -9.02 -28.14 -19.65
N ARG A 259 -8.35 -28.21 -18.50
CA ARG A 259 -7.93 -29.47 -17.87
C ARG A 259 -8.89 -29.94 -16.80
N CYS A 260 -9.15 -29.12 -15.79
CA CYS A 260 -9.90 -29.51 -14.59
C CYS A 260 -10.94 -28.49 -14.11
N GLY A 261 -10.93 -27.27 -14.67
CA GLY A 261 -11.86 -26.21 -14.32
C GLY A 261 -11.66 -25.61 -12.93
N LYS A 262 -10.57 -25.94 -12.23
CA LYS A 262 -10.29 -25.48 -10.86
C LYS A 262 -8.85 -25.05 -10.68
N ILE A 263 -8.62 -24.14 -9.73
CA ILE A 263 -7.30 -23.83 -9.18
C ILE A 263 -7.41 -23.79 -7.66
N ALA A 264 -6.31 -24.00 -6.95
CA ALA A 264 -6.30 -23.92 -5.49
C ALA A 264 -5.30 -22.90 -4.95
N TYR A 265 -5.65 -22.31 -3.82
CA TYR A 265 -4.75 -21.54 -2.97
C TYR A 265 -4.75 -22.15 -1.58
N ILE A 266 -3.58 -22.61 -1.13
CA ILE A 266 -3.43 -23.27 0.17
C ILE A 266 -2.47 -22.45 1.02
N ASP A 267 -2.95 -21.97 2.16
CA ASP A 267 -2.13 -21.28 3.16
C ASP A 267 -2.00 -22.17 4.40
N LEU A 268 -0.79 -22.68 4.66
CA LEU A 268 -0.56 -23.61 5.77
C LEU A 268 -0.41 -22.92 7.14
N PHE A 269 -0.29 -21.58 7.16
CA PHE A 269 -0.05 -20.75 8.34
C PHE A 269 -0.93 -19.48 8.30
N ALA A 270 -2.23 -19.68 8.21
CA ALA A 270 -3.23 -18.69 7.83
C ALA A 270 -3.52 -17.57 8.86
N GLY A 271 -3.23 -17.79 10.14
CA GLY A 271 -3.45 -16.80 11.20
C GLY A 271 -4.93 -16.54 11.52
N THR A 272 -5.19 -15.40 12.15
CA THR A 272 -6.47 -15.04 12.82
C THR A 272 -7.52 -14.35 11.94
N GLY A 273 -7.31 -14.21 10.63
CA GLY A 273 -8.19 -13.41 9.75
C GLY A 273 -7.98 -11.90 9.85
N SER A 274 -7.85 -11.37 11.06
CA SER A 274 -7.46 -9.98 11.32
C SER A 274 -6.58 -9.89 12.56
N TYR A 275 -5.60 -9.00 12.53
CA TYR A 275 -4.67 -8.75 13.63
C TYR A 275 -5.18 -7.63 14.55
N LYS A 276 -4.61 -7.51 15.76
CA LYS A 276 -5.02 -6.52 16.77
C LYS A 276 -4.99 -5.06 16.28
N ASP A 277 -4.16 -4.77 15.28
CA ASP A 277 -4.05 -3.45 14.67
C ASP A 277 -5.04 -3.21 13.52
N GLY A 278 -5.98 -4.13 13.29
CA GLY A 278 -6.97 -4.08 12.22
C GLY A 278 -6.45 -4.52 10.85
N THR A 279 -5.17 -4.92 10.74
CA THR A 279 -4.63 -5.49 9.50
C THR A 279 -5.34 -6.80 9.18
N LYS A 280 -5.73 -7.01 7.93
CA LYS A 280 -6.35 -8.26 7.47
C LYS A 280 -5.25 -9.29 7.17
N SER A 281 -5.51 -10.57 7.44
CA SER A 281 -4.59 -11.63 7.05
C SER A 281 -4.71 -11.95 5.56
N THR A 282 -3.69 -12.61 5.02
CA THR A 282 -3.60 -13.02 3.60
C THR A 282 -4.84 -13.80 3.13
N PRO A 283 -5.37 -14.79 3.88
CA PRO A 283 -6.64 -15.45 3.54
C PRO A 283 -7.80 -14.51 3.25
N ILE A 284 -8.04 -13.51 4.10
CA ILE A 284 -9.14 -12.57 3.94
C ILE A 284 -8.94 -11.73 2.67
N LEU A 285 -7.72 -11.26 2.44
CA LEU A 285 -7.40 -10.46 1.27
C LEU A 285 -7.51 -11.26 -0.05
N VAL A 286 -7.16 -12.55 -0.04
CA VAL A 286 -7.37 -13.45 -1.19
C VAL A 286 -8.86 -13.57 -1.49
N LEU A 287 -9.68 -13.85 -0.48
CA LEU A 287 -11.12 -14.06 -0.65
C LEU A 287 -11.86 -12.79 -1.08
N GLU A 288 -11.58 -11.64 -0.46
CA GLU A 288 -12.22 -10.36 -0.80
C GLU A 288 -11.99 -9.93 -2.24
N ARG A 289 -10.87 -10.37 -2.84
CA ARG A 289 -10.59 -10.13 -4.25
C ARG A 289 -11.16 -11.23 -5.14
N ALA A 290 -11.17 -12.48 -4.69
CA ALA A 290 -11.77 -13.59 -5.42
C ALA A 290 -13.27 -13.34 -5.70
N ILE A 291 -14.02 -12.80 -4.73
CA ILE A 291 -15.45 -12.47 -4.92
C ILE A 291 -15.70 -11.35 -5.94
N GLN A 292 -14.66 -10.66 -6.41
CA GLN A 292 -14.78 -9.60 -7.42
C GLN A 292 -14.42 -10.11 -8.84
N ASP A 293 -13.99 -11.36 -8.97
CA ASP A 293 -13.53 -11.96 -10.23
C ASP A 293 -14.37 -13.20 -10.56
N LYS A 294 -15.03 -13.19 -11.73
CA LYS A 294 -15.94 -14.27 -12.13
C LYS A 294 -15.24 -15.61 -12.32
N ASP A 295 -14.00 -15.62 -12.81
CA ASP A 295 -13.26 -16.87 -12.95
C ASP A 295 -12.94 -17.45 -11.57
N MET A 296 -12.61 -16.59 -10.61
CA MET A 296 -12.32 -17.02 -9.23
C MET A 296 -13.55 -17.51 -8.50
N GLN A 297 -14.69 -16.83 -8.64
CA GLN A 297 -15.97 -17.27 -8.07
C GLN A 297 -16.30 -18.71 -8.47
N GLU A 298 -16.01 -19.09 -9.72
CA GLU A 298 -16.30 -20.43 -10.24
C GLU A 298 -15.20 -21.46 -9.96
N MET A 299 -13.93 -21.06 -9.98
CA MET A 299 -12.80 -22.00 -10.07
C MET A 299 -11.99 -22.14 -8.77
N LEU A 300 -11.99 -21.14 -7.89
CA LEU A 300 -11.04 -21.07 -6.77
C LEU A 300 -11.45 -22.02 -5.63
N VAL A 301 -10.56 -22.93 -5.26
CA VAL A 301 -10.63 -23.73 -4.05
C VAL A 301 -9.62 -23.19 -3.04
N THR A 302 -10.03 -22.91 -1.80
CA THR A 302 -9.09 -22.43 -0.77
C THR A 302 -9.06 -23.36 0.44
N ILE A 303 -7.85 -23.65 0.92
CA ILE A 303 -7.61 -24.37 2.18
C ILE A 303 -6.71 -23.49 3.05
N PHE A 304 -7.17 -23.19 4.25
CA PHE A 304 -6.44 -22.39 5.23
C PHE A 304 -6.17 -23.24 6.47
N ASN A 305 -4.94 -23.28 6.94
CA ASN A 305 -4.55 -24.05 8.12
C ASN A 305 -3.86 -23.17 9.15
N ASP A 306 -4.12 -23.42 10.44
CA ASP A 306 -3.32 -22.90 11.54
C ASP A 306 -3.38 -23.89 12.70
N VAL A 307 -2.24 -24.12 13.38
CA VAL A 307 -2.17 -25.02 14.54
C VAL A 307 -2.95 -24.48 15.74
N ASN A 308 -3.12 -23.16 15.84
CA ASN A 308 -3.83 -22.53 16.92
C ASN A 308 -5.34 -22.53 16.66
N LEU A 309 -6.09 -23.22 17.52
CA LEU A 309 -7.55 -23.32 17.42
C LEU A 309 -8.25 -21.95 17.49
N ILE A 310 -7.72 -21.01 18.26
CA ILE A 310 -8.28 -19.64 18.36
C ILE A 310 -8.08 -18.90 17.03
N HIS A 311 -6.93 -19.08 16.37
CA HIS A 311 -6.67 -18.49 15.06
C HIS A 311 -7.66 -19.01 14.02
N THR A 312 -7.87 -20.33 13.96
CA THR A 312 -8.81 -20.91 12.98
C THR A 312 -10.26 -20.49 13.23
N GLN A 313 -10.69 -20.41 14.49
CA GLN A 313 -12.03 -19.91 14.85
C GLN A 313 -12.22 -18.42 14.47
N THR A 314 -11.24 -17.57 14.79
CA THR A 314 -11.29 -16.15 14.45
C THR A 314 -11.24 -15.91 12.95
N LEU A 315 -10.42 -16.69 12.23
CA LEU A 315 -10.39 -16.70 10.78
C LEU A 315 -11.75 -17.10 10.19
N GLN A 316 -12.40 -18.15 10.71
CA GLN A 316 -13.73 -18.56 10.25
C GLN A 316 -14.75 -17.43 10.39
N ASN A 317 -14.76 -16.76 11.54
CA ASN A 317 -15.65 -15.62 11.78
C ASN A 317 -15.37 -14.47 10.82
N ALA A 318 -14.09 -14.17 10.57
CA ALA A 318 -13.69 -13.14 9.62
C ALA A 318 -14.10 -13.48 8.18
N ILE A 319 -13.97 -14.74 7.76
CA ILE A 319 -14.43 -15.21 6.44
C ILE A 319 -15.95 -15.09 6.32
N ASN A 320 -16.69 -15.51 7.34
CA ASN A 320 -18.16 -15.43 7.34
C ASN A 320 -18.66 -13.98 7.30
N ALA A 321 -17.85 -13.02 7.74
CA ALA A 321 -18.17 -11.60 7.70
C ALA A 321 -17.85 -10.92 6.36
N ILE A 322 -17.21 -11.61 5.40
CA ILE A 322 -16.93 -11.06 4.07
C ILE A 322 -18.26 -10.92 3.30
N PRO A 323 -18.63 -9.72 2.83
CA PRO A 323 -19.84 -9.53 2.03
C PRO A 323 -19.78 -10.33 0.73
N ASN A 324 -20.88 -11.00 0.37
CA ASN A 324 -21.00 -11.81 -0.85
C ASN A 324 -20.05 -13.03 -0.91
N ILE A 325 -19.55 -13.52 0.22
CA ILE A 325 -18.66 -14.69 0.26
C ILE A 325 -19.33 -15.95 -0.32
N GLU A 326 -20.66 -16.03 -0.25
CA GLU A 326 -21.49 -17.08 -0.82
C GLU A 326 -21.46 -17.14 -2.36
N THR A 327 -20.93 -16.10 -3.03
CA THR A 327 -20.72 -16.11 -4.48
C THR A 327 -19.60 -17.06 -4.91
N LEU A 328 -18.72 -17.47 -3.99
CA LEU A 328 -17.72 -18.50 -4.27
C LEU A 328 -18.39 -19.88 -4.34
N LYS A 329 -18.31 -20.52 -5.51
CA LYS A 329 -18.84 -21.87 -5.75
C LYS A 329 -18.24 -22.91 -4.81
N HIS A 330 -16.96 -22.75 -4.48
CA HIS A 330 -16.25 -23.60 -3.53
C HIS A 330 -16.04 -22.84 -2.23
N LYS A 331 -16.71 -23.28 -1.16
CA LYS A 331 -16.62 -22.64 0.15
C LYS A 331 -15.19 -22.76 0.72
N PRO A 332 -14.63 -21.70 1.32
CA PRO A 332 -13.33 -21.77 1.96
C PRO A 332 -13.28 -22.82 3.06
N GLN A 333 -12.24 -23.66 3.05
CA GLN A 333 -12.02 -24.68 4.05
C GLN A 333 -10.98 -24.22 5.07
N ILE A 334 -11.24 -24.46 6.35
CA ILE A 334 -10.29 -24.21 7.43
C ILE A 334 -9.96 -25.52 8.12
N ILE A 335 -8.66 -25.76 8.31
CA ILE A 335 -8.10 -26.92 8.98
C ILE A 335 -7.35 -26.43 10.22
N ASN A 336 -7.45 -27.17 11.33
CA ASN A 336 -6.67 -26.93 12.54
C ASN A 336 -5.72 -28.10 12.76
N GLN A 337 -4.55 -28.05 12.11
CA GLN A 337 -3.54 -29.10 12.21
C GLN A 337 -2.13 -28.51 12.29
N GLU A 338 -1.25 -29.23 12.99
CA GLU A 338 0.17 -28.96 12.94
C GLU A 338 0.75 -29.37 11.58
N VAL A 339 1.52 -28.46 10.97
CA VAL A 339 2.23 -28.74 9.72
C VAL A 339 3.39 -29.68 10.02
N GLY A 340 3.23 -30.94 9.65
CA GLY A 340 4.17 -32.02 9.88
C GLY A 340 3.76 -33.27 9.10
N GLU A 341 4.17 -34.44 9.58
CA GLU A 341 4.00 -35.75 8.91
C GLU A 341 2.58 -36.01 8.39
N ASN A 342 1.54 -35.69 9.17
CA ASN A 342 0.16 -35.91 8.73
C ASN A 342 -0.21 -35.10 7.49
N ILE A 343 0.13 -33.81 7.47
CA ILE A 343 -0.13 -32.93 6.32
C ILE A 343 0.71 -33.36 5.11
N VAL A 344 1.95 -33.77 5.34
CA VAL A 344 2.83 -34.30 4.28
C VAL A 344 2.23 -35.56 3.66
N ASN A 345 1.81 -36.54 4.46
CA ASN A 345 1.21 -37.78 3.98
C ASN A 345 -0.06 -37.50 3.16
N ILE A 346 -0.91 -36.57 3.62
CA ILE A 346 -2.10 -36.14 2.86
C ILE A 346 -1.69 -35.62 1.48
N PHE A 347 -0.69 -34.73 1.41
CA PHE A 347 -0.26 -34.18 0.13
C PHE A 347 0.49 -35.18 -0.74
N GLU A 348 1.15 -36.19 -0.19
CA GLU A 348 1.81 -37.27 -0.95
C GLU A 348 0.80 -38.21 -1.64
N ASP A 349 -0.35 -38.44 -1.02
CA ASP A 349 -1.35 -39.40 -1.52
C ASP A 349 -2.39 -38.81 -2.49
N ILE A 350 -2.57 -37.49 -2.50
CA ILE A 350 -3.59 -36.84 -3.36
C ILE A 350 -3.02 -36.34 -4.68
N ASN A 351 -3.81 -36.38 -5.75
CA ASN A 351 -3.46 -35.74 -7.01
C ASN A 351 -3.86 -34.25 -6.94
N LEU A 352 -2.89 -33.34 -6.99
CA LEU A 352 -3.14 -31.93 -6.74
C LEU A 352 -3.74 -31.23 -7.97
N LEU A 353 -4.70 -30.34 -7.69
CA LEU A 353 -5.13 -29.31 -8.63
C LEU A 353 -3.95 -28.38 -8.92
N PRO A 354 -3.99 -27.55 -9.98
CA PRO A 354 -3.07 -26.43 -10.11
C PRO A 354 -3.19 -25.55 -8.86
N THR A 355 -2.16 -25.56 -8.02
CA THR A 355 -2.23 -25.03 -6.65
C THR A 355 -1.06 -24.11 -6.36
N LEU A 356 -1.34 -22.95 -5.80
CA LEU A 356 -0.31 -22.16 -5.15
C LEU A 356 -0.32 -22.47 -3.65
N PHE A 357 0.79 -23.01 -3.16
CA PHE A 357 1.04 -23.21 -1.74
C PHE A 357 1.77 -22.01 -1.15
N PHE A 358 1.25 -21.48 -0.05
CA PHE A 358 1.88 -20.47 0.77
C PHE A 358 2.23 -21.06 2.13
N VAL A 359 3.53 -20.98 2.47
CA VAL A 359 4.09 -21.62 3.66
C VAL A 359 4.92 -20.59 4.43
N ASP A 360 4.32 -19.92 5.41
CA ASP A 360 5.01 -18.96 6.29
C ASP A 360 5.20 -19.54 7.71
N PRO A 361 6.17 -20.46 7.91
CA PRO A 361 6.38 -21.03 9.21
C PRO A 361 6.90 -19.97 10.18
N TRP A 362 6.42 -20.00 11.42
CA TRP A 362 6.97 -19.16 12.49
C TRP A 362 8.35 -19.69 12.94
N GLY A 363 9.38 -19.58 12.11
CA GLY A 363 10.72 -20.12 12.35
C GLY A 363 11.05 -21.26 11.39
N TYR A 364 11.40 -22.42 11.95
CA TYR A 364 11.86 -23.60 11.21
C TYR A 364 10.89 -24.80 11.35
N LYS A 365 9.91 -24.73 12.26
CA LYS A 365 8.98 -25.84 12.50
C LYS A 365 8.01 -26.01 11.34
N GLY A 366 7.84 -27.25 10.90
CA GLY A 366 6.90 -27.64 9.85
C GLY A 366 7.39 -27.44 8.41
N LEU A 367 8.54 -26.78 8.20
CA LEU A 367 9.13 -26.68 6.86
C LEU A 367 10.18 -27.77 6.67
N SER A 368 9.98 -28.63 5.66
CA SER A 368 10.92 -29.69 5.30
C SER A 368 11.00 -29.84 3.78
N LEU A 369 12.10 -30.41 3.26
CA LEU A 369 12.20 -30.77 1.85
C LEU A 369 11.07 -31.72 1.45
N ARG A 370 10.73 -32.68 2.32
CA ARG A 370 9.63 -33.62 2.08
C ARG A 370 8.28 -32.92 1.92
N LEU A 371 7.95 -31.95 2.78
CA LEU A 371 6.74 -31.15 2.62
C LEU A 371 6.75 -30.42 1.28
N ILE A 372 7.84 -29.73 0.96
CA ILE A 372 7.95 -28.96 -0.28
C ILE A 372 7.80 -29.88 -1.51
N ASN A 373 8.39 -31.06 -1.47
CA ASN A 373 8.29 -32.04 -2.55
C ASN A 373 6.89 -32.64 -2.68
N SER A 374 6.21 -32.89 -1.55
CA SER A 374 4.85 -33.42 -1.55
C SER A 374 3.87 -32.48 -2.28
N VAL A 375 4.13 -31.17 -2.25
CA VAL A 375 3.29 -30.15 -2.87
C VAL A 375 3.74 -29.77 -4.28
N LEU A 376 5.00 -30.01 -4.65
CA LEU A 376 5.58 -29.73 -5.96
C LEU A 376 5.64 -30.96 -6.86
N LYS A 377 4.51 -31.63 -7.07
CA LYS A 377 4.48 -32.90 -7.81
C LYS A 377 3.56 -32.93 -9.04
N ASN A 378 2.66 -31.96 -9.20
CA ASN A 378 1.70 -31.91 -10.29
C ASN A 378 1.82 -30.62 -11.13
N TRP A 379 1.26 -30.65 -12.34
CA TRP A 379 1.27 -29.49 -13.23
C TRP A 379 0.54 -28.30 -12.58
N GLY A 380 1.17 -27.12 -12.69
CA GLY A 380 0.62 -25.88 -12.15
C GLY A 380 0.67 -25.82 -10.62
N CYS A 381 1.46 -26.67 -9.96
CA CYS A 381 1.74 -26.54 -8.53
C CYS A 381 3.00 -25.70 -8.31
N ASP A 382 2.83 -24.58 -7.60
CA ASP A 382 3.90 -23.68 -7.20
C ASP A 382 3.90 -23.58 -5.66
N CYS A 383 5.09 -23.41 -5.08
CA CYS A 383 5.24 -23.24 -3.64
C CYS A 383 6.05 -21.97 -3.36
N ILE A 384 5.47 -21.11 -2.53
CA ILE A 384 6.15 -19.95 -1.94
C ILE A 384 6.24 -20.19 -0.46
N PHE A 385 7.46 -20.05 0.05
CA PHE A 385 7.68 -20.13 1.47
C PHE A 385 8.61 -19.06 1.99
N PHE A 386 8.40 -18.75 3.26
CA PHE A 386 9.17 -17.77 3.99
C PHE A 386 10.44 -18.38 4.57
N PHE A 387 11.58 -17.78 4.23
CA PHE A 387 12.90 -18.22 4.68
C PHE A 387 13.56 -17.14 5.55
N ASN A 388 13.52 -17.35 6.86
CA ASN A 388 14.13 -16.44 7.83
C ASN A 388 15.61 -16.76 8.03
N TYR A 389 16.48 -16.12 7.22
CA TYR A 389 17.93 -16.29 7.31
C TYR A 389 18.46 -16.19 8.74
N ASN A 390 18.06 -15.19 9.53
CA ASN A 390 18.59 -15.00 10.87
C ASN A 390 18.28 -16.19 11.79
N ARG A 391 17.05 -16.74 11.71
CA ARG A 391 16.66 -17.92 12.49
C ARG A 391 17.37 -19.18 12.02
N ILE A 392 17.53 -19.37 10.72
CA ILE A 392 18.23 -20.53 10.15
C ILE A 392 19.72 -20.49 10.47
N ASN A 393 20.36 -19.33 10.31
CA ASN A 393 21.76 -19.11 10.64
C ASN A 393 22.05 -19.41 12.12
N MET A 394 21.16 -18.98 13.02
CA MET A 394 21.25 -19.32 14.46
C MET A 394 20.99 -20.81 14.72
N GLY A 395 20.12 -21.45 13.92
CA GLY A 395 19.76 -22.84 14.09
C GLY A 395 20.79 -23.85 13.61
N LEU A 396 21.59 -23.49 12.60
CA LEU A 396 22.68 -24.34 12.13
C LEU A 396 23.68 -24.67 13.23
N THR A 397 23.90 -23.76 14.19
CA THR A 397 24.81 -23.96 15.32
C THR A 397 24.13 -24.46 16.60
N ASN A 398 22.83 -24.75 16.58
CA ASN A 398 22.07 -25.09 17.78
C ASN A 398 21.54 -26.53 17.73
N GLU A 399 22.10 -27.40 18.57
CA GLU A 399 21.76 -28.83 18.65
C GLU A 399 20.28 -29.09 18.97
N ILE A 400 19.62 -28.19 19.72
CA ILE A 400 18.20 -28.36 20.10
C ILE A 400 17.29 -28.39 18.86
N ILE A 401 17.72 -27.76 17.77
CA ILE A 401 16.90 -27.58 16.56
C ILE A 401 17.54 -28.23 15.34
N LYS A 402 18.54 -29.11 15.58
CA LYS A 402 19.25 -29.88 14.56
C LYS A 402 18.28 -30.61 13.65
N GLU A 403 17.30 -31.32 14.20
CA GLU A 403 16.32 -32.10 13.43
C GLU A 403 15.55 -31.24 12.41
N HIS A 404 15.17 -30.01 12.77
CA HIS A 404 14.45 -29.13 11.86
C HIS A 404 15.35 -28.59 10.73
N ILE A 405 16.62 -28.33 11.04
CA ILE A 405 17.61 -27.92 10.03
C ILE A 405 17.92 -29.09 9.09
N ASP A 406 18.09 -30.28 9.64
CA ASP A 406 18.35 -31.49 8.87
C ASP A 406 17.14 -31.85 7.98
N ALA A 407 15.90 -31.63 8.45
CA ALA A 407 14.70 -31.78 7.63
C ALA A 407 14.60 -30.76 6.49
N LEU A 408 15.19 -29.57 6.66
CA LEU A 408 15.14 -28.46 5.69
C LEU A 408 16.25 -28.53 4.63
N PHE A 409 17.45 -29.00 4.99
CA PHE A 409 18.59 -29.09 4.07
C PHE A 409 18.95 -30.52 3.66
N GLY A 410 18.54 -31.52 4.44
CA GLY A 410 19.11 -32.86 4.46
C GLY A 410 20.31 -32.93 5.41
N GLU A 411 20.40 -34.00 6.20
CA GLU A 411 21.42 -34.18 7.25
C GLU A 411 22.85 -33.93 6.77
N LYS A 412 23.25 -34.59 5.67
CA LYS A 412 24.61 -34.46 5.09
C LYS A 412 24.91 -33.02 4.63
N ARG A 413 23.94 -32.35 3.99
CA ARG A 413 24.09 -30.96 3.53
C ARG A 413 24.18 -30.01 4.71
N ALA A 414 23.37 -30.21 5.75
CA ALA A 414 23.41 -29.42 6.97
C ALA A 414 24.77 -29.53 7.69
N GLU A 415 25.35 -30.74 7.78
CA GLU A 415 26.67 -30.96 8.38
C GLU A 415 27.81 -30.25 7.62
N ILE A 416 27.81 -30.37 6.29
CA ILE A 416 28.75 -29.65 5.42
C ILE A 416 28.59 -28.13 5.60
N LEU A 417 27.34 -27.64 5.62
CA LEU A 417 27.03 -26.23 5.77
C LEU A 417 27.52 -25.69 7.13
N ARG A 418 27.31 -26.43 8.22
CA ARG A 418 27.82 -26.07 9.56
C ARG A 418 29.34 -25.84 9.54
N THR A 419 30.08 -26.72 8.88
CA THR A 419 31.54 -26.64 8.78
C THR A 419 31.99 -25.43 7.95
N LYS A 420 31.35 -25.20 6.79
CA LYS A 420 31.69 -24.08 5.88
C LYS A 420 31.48 -22.71 6.54
N LEU A 421 30.42 -22.55 7.34
CA LEU A 421 30.01 -21.24 7.85
C LEU A 421 30.97 -20.64 8.90
N ASN A 422 31.78 -21.46 9.57
CA ASN A 422 32.69 -21.00 10.63
C ASN A 422 33.75 -20.00 10.14
N ALA A 423 34.11 -20.05 8.85
CA ALA A 423 35.15 -19.22 8.27
C ALA A 423 34.62 -17.99 7.50
N LEU A 424 33.29 -17.78 7.45
CA LEU A 424 32.65 -16.81 6.56
C LEU A 424 32.17 -15.54 7.29
N SER A 425 32.25 -14.39 6.61
CA SER A 425 31.68 -13.13 7.08
C SER A 425 30.14 -13.16 7.10
N PRO A 426 29.46 -12.26 7.85
CA PRO A 426 28.00 -12.26 7.93
C PRO A 426 27.26 -12.15 6.58
N SER A 427 27.83 -11.47 5.59
CA SER A 427 27.26 -11.37 4.24
C SER A 427 27.47 -12.63 3.41
N GLU A 428 28.64 -13.26 3.53
CA GLU A 428 28.95 -14.52 2.84
C GLU A 428 28.11 -15.66 3.40
N ARG A 429 27.90 -15.70 4.73
CA ARG A 429 27.00 -16.67 5.37
C ARG A 429 25.58 -16.61 4.82
N GLU A 430 25.03 -15.42 4.61
CA GLU A 430 23.69 -15.24 4.04
C GLU A 430 23.59 -15.80 2.64
N LEU A 431 24.56 -15.47 1.79
CA LEU A 431 24.60 -15.97 0.43
C LEU A 431 24.75 -17.49 0.40
N THR A 432 25.71 -18.05 1.15
CA THR A 432 25.96 -19.50 1.20
C THR A 432 24.75 -20.28 1.70
N ILE A 433 24.07 -19.83 2.75
CA ILE A 433 22.87 -20.52 3.26
C ILE A 433 21.74 -20.50 2.21
N VAL A 434 21.54 -19.37 1.53
CA VAL A 434 20.50 -19.25 0.49
C VAL A 434 20.82 -20.09 -0.74
N GLU A 435 22.08 -20.16 -1.15
CA GLU A 435 22.54 -21.02 -2.24
C GLU A 435 22.35 -22.50 -1.90
N GLU A 436 22.69 -22.92 -0.69
CA GLU A 436 22.60 -24.32 -0.28
C GLU A 436 21.15 -24.80 -0.17
N ILE A 437 20.22 -23.99 0.34
CA ILE A 437 18.79 -24.35 0.33
C ILE A 437 18.25 -24.36 -1.11
N THR A 438 18.69 -23.42 -1.95
CA THR A 438 18.30 -23.38 -3.37
C THR A 438 18.74 -24.67 -4.08
N GLN A 439 19.97 -25.11 -3.84
CA GLN A 439 20.48 -26.34 -4.42
C GLN A 439 19.77 -27.58 -3.86
N ALA A 440 19.52 -27.64 -2.54
CA ALA A 440 18.77 -28.74 -1.94
C ALA A 440 17.38 -28.89 -2.57
N LEU A 441 16.72 -27.77 -2.90
CA LEU A 441 15.42 -27.75 -3.55
C LEU A 441 15.48 -28.09 -5.05
N GLN A 442 16.58 -27.74 -5.73
CA GLN A 442 16.79 -28.08 -7.14
C GLN A 442 17.03 -29.58 -7.35
N ASP A 443 17.82 -30.19 -6.46
CA ASP A 443 18.09 -31.64 -6.49
C ASP A 443 16.79 -32.46 -6.34
N GLU A 444 15.82 -31.92 -5.63
CA GLU A 444 14.58 -32.59 -5.19
C GLU A 444 13.37 -32.36 -6.13
N LYS A 445 13.57 -32.44 -7.45
CA LYS A 445 12.53 -32.22 -8.51
C LYS A 445 12.09 -30.76 -8.70
N GLY A 446 12.63 -29.80 -7.95
CA GLY A 446 12.40 -28.37 -8.17
C GLY A 446 13.09 -27.87 -9.46
N LYS A 447 12.38 -27.89 -10.59
CA LYS A 447 12.95 -27.51 -11.90
C LYS A 447 13.37 -26.03 -11.96
N TYR A 448 12.65 -25.16 -11.24
CA TYR A 448 12.99 -23.73 -11.14
C TYR A 448 12.85 -23.26 -9.70
N VAL A 449 13.98 -22.91 -9.09
CA VAL A 449 14.06 -22.32 -7.75
C VAL A 449 14.58 -20.89 -7.87
N LEU A 450 13.80 -19.93 -7.38
CA LEU A 450 14.13 -18.52 -7.42
C LEU A 450 14.13 -17.93 -6.01
N PRO A 451 15.31 -17.73 -5.38
CA PRO A 451 15.42 -16.91 -4.18
C PRO A 451 15.25 -15.44 -4.52
N PHE A 452 14.48 -14.71 -3.72
CA PHE A 452 14.42 -13.25 -3.78
C PHE A 452 14.22 -12.64 -2.39
N ILE A 453 14.89 -11.52 -2.15
CA ILE A 453 14.85 -10.82 -0.86
C ILE A 453 13.74 -9.77 -0.86
N LEU A 454 12.88 -9.82 0.16
CA LEU A 454 11.93 -8.75 0.44
C LEU A 454 12.61 -7.66 1.29
N LYS A 455 13.08 -6.58 0.65
CA LYS A 455 13.61 -5.41 1.38
C LYS A 455 12.48 -4.67 2.13
N LEU A 456 12.23 -5.06 3.38
CA LEU A 456 11.42 -4.33 4.38
C LEU A 456 12.05 -4.50 5.77
N ILE A 457 13.01 -3.64 6.15
CA ILE A 457 13.54 -3.35 7.52
C ILE A 457 13.93 -4.53 8.45
N THR A 458 13.77 -5.80 8.05
CA THR A 458 14.39 -6.98 8.67
C THR A 458 14.68 -7.97 7.54
N ARG A 459 15.88 -8.55 7.51
CA ARG A 459 16.31 -9.49 6.47
C ARG A 459 15.38 -10.70 6.43
N LYS A 460 14.63 -10.81 5.35
CA LYS A 460 13.54 -11.77 5.13
C LYS A 460 13.64 -12.24 3.68
N CYS A 461 14.00 -13.50 3.44
CA CYS A 461 14.12 -14.08 2.10
C CYS A 461 12.84 -14.85 1.77
N LEU A 462 12.33 -14.73 0.55
CA LEU A 462 11.29 -15.58 0.00
C LEU A 462 11.91 -16.47 -1.07
N LEU A 463 11.52 -17.75 -1.08
CA LEU A 463 11.91 -18.70 -2.11
C LEU A 463 10.64 -19.09 -2.87
N ASN A 464 10.71 -19.00 -4.20
CA ASN A 464 9.66 -19.47 -5.10
C ASN A 464 10.13 -20.71 -5.87
N LEU A 465 9.27 -21.71 -5.94
CA LEU A 465 9.54 -23.00 -6.57
C LEU A 465 8.43 -23.35 -7.56
N ASN A 466 8.82 -23.81 -8.76
CA ASN A 466 7.88 -24.19 -9.82
C ASN A 466 8.30 -25.50 -10.51
N VAL A 467 7.30 -26.35 -10.79
CA VAL A 467 7.44 -27.54 -11.64
C VAL A 467 6.71 -27.32 -12.97
N LYS A 468 7.45 -26.99 -14.04
CA LYS A 468 6.93 -27.20 -15.40
C LYS A 468 7.05 -28.68 -15.75
N ALA A 469 5.94 -29.42 -15.59
CA ALA A 469 5.74 -30.63 -16.36
C ALA A 469 5.84 -30.28 -17.85
N GLU A 470 6.59 -31.07 -18.61
CA GLU A 470 6.67 -30.95 -20.06
C GLU A 470 5.25 -30.97 -20.65
N LEU A 471 5.03 -30.07 -21.62
CA LEU A 471 3.73 -29.77 -22.22
C LEU A 471 3.08 -31.00 -22.84
#